data_AF-A0A9E3VH20-F1
#
_entry.id   AF-A0A9E3VH20-F1
#
_cell.length_a   1.000
_cell.length_b   1.000
_cell.length_c   1.000
_cell.angle_alpha   90.00
_cell.angle_beta   90.00
_cell.angle_gamma   90.00
#
_symmetry.space_group_name_H-M   'P 1'
#
loop_
_entity.id
_entity.type
_entity.pdbx_description
1 polymer ?
#
loop_
_entity_poly.entity_id
_entity_poly.type
_entity_poly.pdbx_seq_one_letter_code
_entity_poly.pdbx_strand_id
1 'polypeptide(L)'
;MHRPPAPSPRTLARLRAPAVGLALATLAALATACVPEPVRWDAPVTVAPGALDDTLRLALGDTGAPRLVPAWTPPAWPDEPGLCVATRRAARALADTAYASWFAVRPDSSVLLRVARSDDDGRTWHPAVSADTMDAGTDGCARPAPFIAADSLSGWLHLAYFLDAREGAGLFFTHTMERGTRFHEPVPIVYGDRPSLAAVASRGDTVVVVYEDPNSRLPRLGVAVSRTQGHLFEARQDATDATGESRAPRIAVRGTRLAIAWTSSQRGGAWPRTLVRTGTLAW
;
A
#
# COMPACT_ATOMS: atom_id res chain seq x y z
N MET A 1 -29.77 31.55 -59.16
CA MET A 1 -29.64 31.49 -60.64
C MET A 1 -28.20 31.77 -61.02
N HIS A 2 -27.51 30.75 -61.51
CA HIS A 2 -26.23 30.85 -62.19
C HIS A 2 -26.33 31.75 -63.44
N ARG A 3 -25.28 32.51 -63.76
CA ARG A 3 -24.76 32.53 -65.13
C ARG A 3 -23.23 32.68 -65.18
N PRO A 4 -22.59 32.11 -66.21
CA PRO A 4 -21.17 31.75 -66.33
C PRO A 4 -20.47 32.82 -67.20
N PRO A 5 -19.44 32.56 -68.06
CA PRO A 5 -18.43 31.50 -68.15
C PRO A 5 -16.98 32.06 -68.26
N ALA A 6 -16.03 31.14 -68.39
CA ALA A 6 -14.62 31.32 -68.74
C ALA A 6 -14.39 32.11 -70.06
N PRO A 7 -13.13 32.54 -70.34
CA PRO A 7 -12.31 31.65 -71.15
C PRO A 7 -10.82 31.57 -70.79
N SER A 8 -10.40 30.31 -70.95
CA SER A 8 -9.15 29.69 -71.36
C SER A 8 -7.90 30.47 -71.79
N PRO A 9 -6.73 29.79 -71.72
CA PRO A 9 -5.40 30.37 -71.64
C PRO A 9 -4.55 30.13 -72.90
N ARG A 10 -3.36 30.72 -72.96
CA ARG A 10 -2.14 30.14 -73.56
C ARG A 10 -0.90 30.96 -73.10
N THR A 11 0.04 30.39 -72.34
CA THR A 11 1.21 29.57 -72.80
C THR A 11 2.34 30.48 -73.34
N LEU A 12 3.64 30.38 -73.02
CA LEU A 12 4.54 29.66 -72.10
C LEU A 12 5.93 30.35 -72.28
N ALA A 13 6.77 30.40 -71.25
CA ALA A 13 8.24 30.17 -71.28
C ALA A 13 8.84 30.60 -69.93
N ARG A 14 9.06 29.70 -68.98
CA ARG A 14 10.24 28.83 -68.76
C ARG A 14 11.57 29.57 -68.57
N LEU A 15 12.14 29.44 -67.36
CA LEU A 15 13.56 29.15 -67.05
C LEU A 15 13.64 28.94 -65.51
N ARG A 16 13.58 27.68 -65.04
CA ARG A 16 14.67 26.74 -64.64
C ARG A 16 14.95 26.77 -63.12
N ALA A 17 14.70 25.60 -62.51
CA ALA A 17 14.89 25.18 -61.11
C ALA A 17 16.40 25.09 -60.73
N PRO A 18 16.83 24.83 -59.46
CA PRO A 18 16.37 23.78 -58.53
C PRO A 18 16.16 24.37 -57.09
N ALA A 19 15.87 23.70 -55.98
CA ALA A 19 16.03 22.33 -55.50
C ALA A 19 15.25 22.20 -54.17
N VAL A 20 14.92 20.96 -53.76
CA VAL A 20 14.82 20.50 -52.34
C VAL A 20 13.77 21.25 -51.47
N GLY A 21 12.57 20.72 -51.23
CA GLY A 21 12.33 19.47 -50.52
C GLY A 21 12.30 19.72 -49.01
N LEU A 22 11.12 19.92 -48.41
CA LEU A 22 10.87 19.61 -47.00
C LEU A 22 9.36 19.57 -46.73
N ALA A 23 8.79 18.37 -46.82
CA ALA A 23 7.53 18.07 -46.17
C ALA A 23 7.81 18.04 -44.65
N LEU A 24 7.35 19.06 -43.92
CA LEU A 24 7.30 18.98 -42.46
C LEU A 24 6.16 18.04 -42.08
N ALA A 25 6.46 16.75 -42.02
CA ALA A 25 5.73 15.83 -41.17
C ALA A 25 6.19 16.10 -39.73
N THR A 26 5.43 16.90 -38.99
CA THR A 26 5.56 17.01 -37.54
C THR A 26 5.19 15.65 -36.92
N LEU A 27 6.19 14.78 -36.74
CA LEU A 27 6.12 13.70 -35.77
C LEU A 27 6.05 14.35 -34.38
N ALA A 28 4.84 14.51 -33.85
CA ALA A 28 4.64 14.71 -32.43
C ALA A 28 5.06 13.41 -31.73
N ALA A 29 6.32 13.33 -31.33
CA ALA A 29 6.77 12.32 -30.39
C ALA A 29 6.03 12.58 -29.06
N LEU A 30 4.95 11.85 -28.83
CA LEU A 30 4.34 11.70 -27.52
C LEU A 30 5.39 11.02 -26.63
N ALA A 31 6.26 11.82 -26.01
CA ALA A 31 7.03 11.37 -24.87
C ALA A 31 6.02 11.09 -23.76
N THR A 32 5.54 9.86 -23.71
CA THR A 32 4.94 9.31 -22.50
C THR A 32 6.04 9.38 -21.46
N ALA A 33 6.01 10.40 -20.60
CA ALA A 33 6.85 10.43 -19.42
C ALA A 33 6.43 9.23 -18.57
N CYS A 34 7.14 8.11 -18.70
CA CYS A 34 6.95 6.96 -17.85
C CYS A 34 7.21 7.45 -16.43
N VAL A 35 6.17 7.50 -15.60
CA VAL A 35 6.34 7.70 -14.17
C VAL A 35 7.25 6.57 -13.69
N PRO A 36 8.43 6.87 -13.12
CA PRO A 36 9.37 5.84 -12.72
C PRO A 36 8.69 4.92 -11.71
N GLU A 37 8.88 3.60 -11.89
CA GLU A 37 8.38 2.62 -10.94
C GLU A 37 8.97 2.92 -9.55
N PRO A 38 8.15 3.08 -8.50
CA PRO A 38 8.66 3.44 -7.17
C PRO A 38 9.55 2.35 -6.57
N VAL A 39 9.45 1.11 -7.04
CA VAL A 39 10.25 -0.03 -6.61
C VAL A 39 10.85 -0.74 -7.82
N ARG A 40 12.19 -0.77 -7.86
CA ARG A 40 12.92 -1.68 -8.72
C ARG A 40 13.05 -3.03 -8.04
N TRP A 41 12.33 -4.02 -8.56
CA TRP A 41 12.36 -5.37 -8.02
C TRP A 41 13.54 -6.21 -8.51
N ASP A 42 14.04 -7.08 -7.64
CA ASP A 42 15.09 -8.03 -7.99
C ASP A 42 14.50 -9.37 -8.46
N ALA A 43 15.33 -10.12 -9.18
CA ALA A 43 15.16 -11.55 -9.41
C ALA A 43 16.24 -12.33 -8.64
N PRO A 44 15.94 -13.52 -8.07
CA PRO A 44 14.69 -14.27 -8.12
C PRO A 44 13.75 -14.03 -6.92
N VAL A 45 12.52 -14.56 -7.02
CA VAL A 45 11.59 -14.70 -5.88
C VAL A 45 11.94 -15.96 -5.10
N THR A 46 12.11 -15.85 -3.79
CA THR A 46 12.31 -17.01 -2.90
C THR A 46 10.96 -17.68 -2.62
N VAL A 47 10.94 -19.02 -2.60
CA VAL A 47 9.74 -19.82 -2.37
C VAL A 47 9.96 -20.76 -1.20
N ALA A 48 9.01 -20.79 -0.26
CA ALA A 48 8.97 -21.71 0.87
C ALA A 48 7.59 -22.39 0.97
N PRO A 49 7.49 -23.62 1.49
CA PRO A 49 6.21 -24.26 1.72
C PRO A 49 5.42 -23.56 2.83
N GLY A 50 4.08 -23.63 2.77
CA GLY A 50 3.19 -23.13 3.82
C GLY A 50 2.64 -21.73 3.56
N ALA A 51 1.59 -21.37 4.29
CA ALA A 51 0.98 -20.04 4.26
C ALA A 51 1.59 -19.12 5.33
N LEU A 52 1.57 -17.82 5.08
CA LEU A 52 1.84 -16.81 6.10
C LEU A 52 0.64 -16.70 7.03
N ASP A 53 0.87 -16.94 8.31
CA ASP A 53 -0.06 -16.59 9.37
C ASP A 53 0.29 -15.19 9.96
N ASP A 54 -0.65 -14.65 10.71
CA ASP A 54 -0.60 -13.36 11.39
C ASP A 54 0.29 -13.33 12.64
N THR A 55 0.92 -14.46 13.01
CA THR A 55 1.96 -14.52 14.05
C THR A 55 3.35 -14.22 13.50
N LEU A 56 3.51 -14.07 12.19
CA LEU A 56 4.77 -13.76 11.54
C LEU A 56 4.82 -12.34 11.00
N ARG A 57 5.99 -11.71 11.13
CA ARG A 57 6.37 -10.45 10.46
C ARG A 57 7.60 -10.65 9.60
N LEU A 58 7.73 -9.83 8.57
CA LEU A 58 8.95 -9.78 7.75
C LEU A 58 9.95 -8.81 8.40
N ALA A 59 11.22 -9.16 8.37
CA ALA A 59 12.32 -8.30 8.80
C ALA A 59 13.48 -8.40 7.81
N LEU A 60 14.29 -7.34 7.75
CA LEU A 60 15.54 -7.31 6.98
C LEU A 60 16.73 -7.37 7.94
N GLY A 61 17.64 -8.31 7.70
CA GLY A 61 18.92 -8.39 8.41
C GLY A 61 19.90 -7.29 7.99
N ASP A 62 21.10 -7.30 8.58
CA ASP A 62 22.09 -6.26 8.33
C ASP A 62 22.61 -6.21 6.90
N THR A 63 22.57 -7.34 6.21
CA THR A 63 22.92 -7.49 4.80
C THR A 63 21.76 -7.21 3.84
N GLY A 64 20.57 -6.87 4.36
CA GLY A 64 19.36 -6.73 3.55
C GLY A 64 18.71 -8.07 3.17
N ALA A 65 19.14 -9.17 3.77
CA ALA A 65 18.50 -10.47 3.60
C ALA A 65 17.16 -10.52 4.35
N PRO A 66 16.06 -10.93 3.69
CA PRO A 66 14.76 -11.05 4.33
C PRO A 66 14.69 -12.28 5.23
N ARG A 67 13.97 -12.14 6.36
CA ARG A 67 13.64 -13.23 7.27
C ARG A 67 12.24 -13.06 7.83
N LEU A 68 11.49 -14.15 7.93
CA LEU A 68 10.28 -14.18 8.73
C LEU A 68 10.67 -14.38 10.18
N VAL A 69 10.12 -13.55 11.05
CA VAL A 69 10.33 -13.62 12.49
C VAL A 69 8.99 -13.55 13.20
N PRO A 70 8.87 -14.05 14.44
CA PRO A 70 7.66 -13.86 15.22
C PRO A 70 7.29 -12.38 15.32
N ALA A 71 6.00 -12.09 15.09
CA ALA A 71 5.38 -10.84 15.46
C ALA A 71 5.46 -10.72 16.99
N TRP A 72 5.64 -9.49 17.46
CA TRP A 72 5.69 -9.25 18.90
C TRP A 72 4.28 -9.25 19.49
N THR A 73 4.11 -9.99 20.59
CA THR A 73 2.88 -10.02 21.38
C THR A 73 3.14 -9.38 22.74
N PRO A 74 2.30 -8.43 23.19
CA PRO A 74 2.47 -7.81 24.49
C PRO A 74 2.16 -8.79 25.64
N PRO A 75 2.78 -8.61 26.82
CA PRO A 75 2.43 -9.38 28.02
C PRO A 75 0.97 -9.22 28.46
N ALA A 76 0.38 -8.04 28.24
CA ALA A 76 -1.02 -7.74 28.50
C ALA A 76 -1.64 -7.07 27.28
N TRP A 77 -2.91 -7.36 26.98
CA TRP A 77 -3.66 -6.66 25.94
C TRP A 77 -4.59 -5.62 26.55
N PRO A 78 -4.78 -4.45 25.92
CA PRO A 78 -5.85 -3.53 26.29
C PRO A 78 -7.21 -4.21 26.16
N ASP A 79 -8.14 -3.83 27.04
CA ASP A 79 -9.51 -4.31 27.02
C ASP A 79 -10.48 -3.14 27.06
N GLU A 80 -11.52 -3.18 26.24
CA GLU A 80 -12.60 -2.20 26.22
C GLU A 80 -13.87 -2.81 25.60
N PRO A 81 -15.06 -2.25 25.87
CA PRO A 81 -16.30 -2.71 25.26
C PRO A 81 -16.26 -2.67 23.72
N GLY A 82 -16.84 -3.69 23.08
CA GLY A 82 -16.95 -3.78 21.63
C GLY A 82 -15.66 -4.18 20.91
N LEU A 83 -14.56 -4.44 21.63
CA LEU A 83 -13.29 -4.84 21.05
C LEU A 83 -13.40 -6.12 20.21
N CYS A 84 -12.88 -6.07 18.98
CA CYS A 84 -12.76 -7.21 18.08
C CYS A 84 -11.43 -7.94 18.29
N VAL A 85 -11.45 -9.01 19.10
CA VAL A 85 -10.22 -9.71 19.54
C VAL A 85 -9.36 -10.20 18.37
N ALA A 86 -9.98 -10.73 17.31
CA ALA A 86 -9.26 -11.23 16.12
C ALA A 86 -8.48 -10.14 15.36
N THR A 87 -8.85 -8.87 15.55
CA THR A 87 -8.23 -7.72 14.87
C THR A 87 -7.09 -7.10 15.65
N ARG A 88 -6.84 -7.54 16.89
CA ARG A 88 -5.75 -7.03 17.74
C ARG A 88 -4.41 -7.23 17.04
N ARG A 89 -3.62 -6.17 16.95
CA ARG A 89 -2.22 -6.17 16.53
C ARG A 89 -1.40 -5.30 17.46
N ALA A 90 -0.10 -5.58 17.54
CA ALA A 90 0.80 -4.79 18.36
C ALA A 90 2.19 -4.67 17.71
N ALA A 91 2.86 -3.58 18.02
CA ALA A 91 4.23 -3.32 17.57
C ALA A 91 5.03 -2.63 18.68
N ARG A 92 6.29 -3.04 18.83
CA ARG A 92 7.27 -2.28 19.61
C ARG A 92 7.73 -1.06 18.81
N ALA A 93 7.89 0.05 19.52
CA ALA A 93 8.53 1.25 19.04
C ALA A 93 9.91 1.41 19.70
N LEU A 94 10.40 2.64 19.81
CA LEU A 94 11.68 2.94 20.45
C LEU A 94 11.62 2.74 21.97
N ALA A 95 12.76 2.35 22.54
CA ALA A 95 12.89 2.04 23.97
C ALA A 95 11.86 0.98 24.42
N ASP A 96 11.16 1.25 25.52
CA ASP A 96 10.07 0.46 26.11
C ASP A 96 8.68 0.85 25.57
N THR A 97 8.61 1.75 24.58
CA THR A 97 7.32 2.16 24.01
C THR A 97 6.75 1.03 23.16
N ALA A 98 5.45 0.76 23.33
CA ALA A 98 4.72 -0.16 22.48
C ALA A 98 3.35 0.39 22.11
N TYR A 99 2.78 -0.12 21.03
CA TYR A 99 1.44 0.21 20.58
C TYR A 99 0.63 -1.05 20.34
N ALA A 100 -0.66 -0.99 20.66
CA ALA A 100 -1.65 -1.99 20.29
C ALA A 100 -2.77 -1.31 19.50
N SER A 101 -3.27 -1.96 18.46
CA SER A 101 -4.40 -1.49 17.64
C SER A 101 -5.45 -2.58 17.45
N TRP A 102 -6.71 -2.21 17.36
CA TRP A 102 -7.83 -3.11 17.10
C TRP A 102 -9.02 -2.34 16.55
N PHE A 103 -9.99 -3.05 15.98
CA PHE A 103 -11.32 -2.49 15.75
C PHE A 103 -12.20 -2.66 16.99
N ALA A 104 -13.02 -1.66 17.29
CA ALA A 104 -14.10 -1.76 18.28
C ALA A 104 -15.45 -1.45 17.63
N VAL A 105 -16.41 -2.36 17.78
CA VAL A 105 -17.76 -2.28 17.20
C VAL A 105 -18.61 -1.27 17.96
N ARG A 106 -19.30 -0.42 17.20
CA ARG A 106 -20.32 0.50 17.67
C ARG A 106 -21.71 -0.17 17.64
N PRO A 107 -22.72 0.39 18.33
CA PRO A 107 -24.08 -0.17 18.32
C PRO A 107 -24.73 -0.31 16.93
N ASP A 108 -24.26 0.44 15.93
CA ASP A 108 -24.74 0.39 14.54
C ASP A 108 -23.94 -0.59 13.66
N SER A 109 -23.08 -1.43 14.24
CA SER A 109 -22.18 -2.37 13.58
C SER A 109 -21.04 -1.75 12.76
N SER A 110 -20.91 -0.42 12.74
CA SER A 110 -19.68 0.23 12.27
C SER A 110 -18.56 0.08 13.30
N VAL A 111 -17.31 0.37 12.92
CA VAL A 111 -16.16 0.24 13.81
C VAL A 111 -15.39 1.55 14.05
N LEU A 112 -14.76 1.63 15.22
CA LEU A 112 -13.66 2.55 15.49
C LEU A 112 -12.34 1.82 15.27
N LEU A 113 -11.35 2.45 14.62
CA LEU A 113 -9.96 2.00 14.73
C LEU A 113 -9.38 2.58 16.01
N ARG A 114 -9.03 1.71 16.95
CA ARG A 114 -8.59 2.06 18.30
C ARG A 114 -7.11 1.77 18.45
N VAL A 115 -6.42 2.61 19.22
CA VAL A 115 -5.00 2.45 19.54
C VAL A 115 -4.75 2.78 21.00
N ALA A 116 -3.97 1.95 21.68
CA ALA A 116 -3.37 2.28 22.97
C ALA A 116 -1.85 2.28 22.88
N ARG A 117 -1.23 3.15 23.67
CA ARG A 117 0.21 3.24 23.87
C ARG A 117 0.58 2.62 25.22
N SER A 118 1.74 2.00 25.27
CA SER A 118 2.41 1.55 26.49
C SER A 118 3.78 2.21 26.55
N ASP A 119 4.25 2.52 27.77
CA ASP A 119 5.60 3.00 28.07
C ASP A 119 6.41 1.96 28.87
N ASP A 120 5.99 0.70 28.87
CA ASP A 120 6.59 -0.37 29.69
C ASP A 120 6.58 -1.75 29.00
N ASP A 121 6.83 -1.78 27.69
CA ASP A 121 6.82 -2.98 26.83
C ASP A 121 5.47 -3.73 26.84
N GLY A 122 4.36 -3.01 26.89
CA GLY A 122 3.01 -3.57 26.82
C GLY A 122 2.55 -4.25 28.11
N ARG A 123 3.14 -3.92 29.27
CA ARG A 123 2.68 -4.42 30.58
C ARG A 123 1.47 -3.64 31.07
N THR A 124 1.50 -2.32 30.89
CA THR A 124 0.38 -1.41 31.14
C THR A 124 0.09 -0.57 29.90
N TRP A 125 -1.14 -0.07 29.81
CA TRP A 125 -1.63 0.67 28.65
C TRP A 125 -2.29 1.97 29.09
N HIS A 126 -1.94 3.04 28.41
CA HIS A 126 -2.69 4.29 28.47
C HIS A 126 -4.10 4.12 27.88
N PRO A 127 -5.06 4.98 28.25
CA PRO A 127 -6.38 4.96 27.63
C PRO A 127 -6.33 4.98 26.10
N ALA A 128 -7.13 4.12 25.48
CA ALA A 128 -7.16 4.01 24.03
C ALA A 128 -7.79 5.24 23.38
N VAL A 129 -7.19 5.70 22.28
CA VAL A 129 -7.70 6.78 21.43
C VAL A 129 -8.18 6.22 20.10
N SER A 130 -9.05 6.95 19.41
CA SER A 130 -9.46 6.58 18.06
C SER A 130 -8.44 7.12 17.04
N ALA A 131 -7.87 6.23 16.25
CA ALA A 131 -7.06 6.58 15.08
C ALA A 131 -7.93 6.88 13.86
N ASP A 132 -9.09 6.22 13.77
CA ASP A 132 -10.09 6.49 12.74
C ASP A 132 -11.51 6.22 13.26
N THR A 133 -12.45 7.02 12.76
CA THR A 133 -13.87 6.95 13.09
C THR A 133 -14.78 6.94 11.84
N MET A 134 -14.22 6.94 10.62
CA MET A 134 -14.97 7.16 9.38
C MET A 134 -15.79 5.96 8.90
N ASP A 135 -15.63 4.79 9.52
CA ASP A 135 -16.37 3.59 9.13
C ASP A 135 -17.88 3.80 9.26
N ALA A 136 -18.59 3.36 8.22
CA ALA A 136 -20.03 3.39 8.09
C ALA A 136 -20.59 2.04 7.59
N GLY A 137 -19.75 1.00 7.48
CA GLY A 137 -20.20 -0.35 7.15
C GLY A 137 -20.87 -1.06 8.32
N THR A 138 -21.35 -2.27 8.06
CA THR A 138 -22.16 -3.05 9.01
C THR A 138 -21.58 -4.41 9.36
N ASP A 139 -20.32 -4.67 8.98
CA ASP A 139 -19.67 -5.98 9.15
C ASP A 139 -19.22 -6.24 10.59
N GLY A 140 -19.26 -5.24 11.46
CA GLY A 140 -18.82 -5.35 12.85
C GLY A 140 -17.39 -5.87 12.94
N CYS A 141 -17.19 -6.99 13.65
CA CYS A 141 -15.88 -7.61 13.79
C CYS A 141 -15.42 -8.48 12.61
N ALA A 142 -16.28 -8.70 11.60
CA ALA A 142 -15.92 -9.48 10.42
C ALA A 142 -15.11 -8.64 9.41
N ARG A 143 -14.05 -7.99 9.88
CA ARG A 143 -13.20 -7.09 9.10
C ARG A 143 -11.76 -7.59 9.02
N PRO A 144 -11.03 -7.34 7.91
CA PRO A 144 -9.59 -7.59 7.84
C PRO A 144 -8.88 -6.81 8.95
N ALA A 145 -8.04 -7.48 9.74
CA ALA A 145 -7.32 -6.82 10.82
C ALA A 145 -6.45 -5.66 10.29
N PRO A 146 -6.39 -4.52 11.00
CA PRO A 146 -5.46 -3.45 10.64
C PRO A 146 -4.02 -3.98 10.74
N PHE A 147 -3.11 -3.45 9.95
CA PHE A 147 -1.68 -3.69 10.11
C PHE A 147 -1.02 -2.52 10.81
N ILE A 148 -0.08 -2.81 11.69
CA ILE A 148 0.60 -1.83 12.53
C ILE A 148 2.12 -1.99 12.42
N ALA A 149 2.83 -0.88 12.28
CA ALA A 149 4.29 -0.83 12.36
C ALA A 149 4.74 0.47 13.02
N ALA A 150 5.77 0.40 13.86
CA ALA A 150 6.42 1.60 14.37
C ALA A 150 7.65 1.91 13.53
N ASP A 151 7.80 3.18 13.14
CA ASP A 151 8.99 3.64 12.44
C ASP A 151 10.22 3.52 13.33
N SER A 152 11.26 2.87 12.80
CA SER A 152 12.49 2.59 13.56
C SER A 152 13.33 3.82 13.90
N LEU A 153 13.05 5.00 13.32
CA LEU A 153 13.81 6.23 13.54
C LEU A 153 13.07 7.22 14.45
N SER A 154 11.78 7.43 14.22
CA SER A 154 10.93 8.39 14.94
C SER A 154 10.11 7.74 16.06
N GLY A 155 9.90 6.43 16.01
CA GLY A 155 8.96 5.72 16.88
C GLY A 155 7.49 5.99 16.56
N TRP A 156 7.19 6.67 15.45
CA TRP A 156 5.80 6.95 15.04
C TRP A 156 5.11 5.68 14.57
N LEU A 157 3.92 5.47 15.10
CA LEU A 157 3.04 4.39 14.71
C LEU A 157 2.43 4.67 13.33
N HIS A 158 2.43 3.67 12.47
CA HIS A 158 1.85 3.66 11.14
C HIS A 158 0.82 2.54 11.08
N LEU A 159 -0.35 2.83 10.51
CA LEU A 159 -1.48 1.92 10.39
C LEU A 159 -1.95 1.86 8.94
N ALA A 160 -2.21 0.66 8.44
CA ALA A 160 -2.88 0.42 7.16
C ALA A 160 -4.05 -0.54 7.36
N TYR A 161 -5.23 -0.19 6.85
CA TYR A 161 -6.46 -0.86 7.22
C TYR A 161 -7.56 -0.66 6.17
N PHE A 162 -8.57 -1.53 6.17
CA PHE A 162 -9.73 -1.45 5.28
C PHE A 162 -10.96 -0.97 6.06
N LEU A 163 -11.73 -0.04 5.50
CA LEU A 163 -13.02 0.41 6.03
C LEU A 163 -14.05 0.57 4.91
N ASP A 164 -15.32 0.53 5.29
CA ASP A 164 -16.42 1.02 4.45
C ASP A 164 -16.74 2.45 4.86
N ALA A 165 -15.98 3.41 4.36
CA ALA A 165 -16.22 4.81 4.66
C ALA A 165 -17.38 5.37 3.83
N ARG A 166 -18.01 6.45 4.32
CA ARG A 166 -19.11 7.13 3.60
C ARG A 166 -18.71 7.65 2.22
N GLU A 167 -17.44 8.02 2.06
CA GLU A 167 -16.87 8.48 0.79
C GLU A 167 -16.51 7.35 -0.18
N GLY A 168 -16.44 6.11 0.32
CA GLY A 168 -16.10 4.92 -0.45
C GLY A 168 -15.37 3.89 0.40
N ALA A 169 -15.67 2.60 0.17
CA ALA A 169 -14.92 1.51 0.75
C ALA A 169 -13.50 1.47 0.18
N GLY A 170 -12.51 1.09 1.00
CA GLY A 170 -11.13 1.08 0.55
C GLY A 170 -10.11 0.81 1.63
N LEU A 171 -8.85 0.86 1.20
CA LEU A 171 -7.68 0.81 2.06
C LEU A 171 -7.23 2.23 2.40
N PHE A 172 -7.03 2.46 3.69
CA PHE A 172 -6.63 3.74 4.26
C PHE A 172 -5.34 3.58 5.04
N PHE A 173 -4.70 4.72 5.26
CA PHE A 173 -3.50 4.86 6.05
C PHE A 173 -3.66 5.99 7.07
N THR A 174 -3.13 5.81 8.27
CA THR A 174 -2.89 6.92 9.21
C THR A 174 -1.61 6.66 9.99
N HIS A 175 -1.04 7.70 10.56
CA HIS A 175 0.06 7.60 11.50
C HIS A 175 -0.17 8.49 12.72
N THR A 176 0.54 8.18 13.79
CA THR A 176 0.44 8.96 15.01
C THR A 176 1.10 10.33 14.88
N MET A 177 0.52 11.29 15.57
CA MET A 177 1.10 12.57 15.96
C MET A 177 1.20 12.62 17.49
N GLU A 178 1.99 13.56 18.01
CA GLU A 178 2.04 13.83 19.46
C GLU A 178 2.26 12.57 20.31
N ARG A 179 3.23 11.74 19.90
CA ARG A 179 3.68 10.53 20.63
C ARG A 179 2.56 9.51 20.95
N GLY A 180 1.61 9.27 20.05
CA GLY A 180 0.59 8.24 20.28
C GLY A 180 -0.76 8.76 20.74
N THR A 181 -0.87 10.06 21.04
CA THR A 181 -2.08 10.66 21.61
C THR A 181 -3.04 11.21 20.55
N ARG A 182 -2.54 11.46 19.32
CA ARG A 182 -3.33 11.90 18.17
C ARG A 182 -2.92 11.15 16.92
N PHE A 183 -3.77 11.22 15.90
CA PHE A 183 -3.55 10.63 14.60
C PHE A 183 -3.81 11.67 13.51
N HIS A 184 -3.00 11.61 12.45
CA HIS A 184 -3.28 12.39 11.26
C HIS A 184 -4.61 11.93 10.65
N GLU A 185 -5.28 12.82 9.91
CA GLU A 185 -6.47 12.44 9.14
C GLU A 185 -6.16 11.25 8.21
N PRO A 186 -7.07 10.26 8.11
CA PRO A 186 -6.89 9.10 7.23
C PRO A 186 -6.63 9.51 5.78
N VAL A 187 -5.63 8.89 5.17
CA VAL A 187 -5.28 9.09 3.76
C VAL A 187 -5.68 7.85 2.97
N PRO A 188 -6.50 7.98 1.89
CA PRO A 188 -6.87 6.84 1.07
C PRO A 188 -5.65 6.33 0.29
N ILE A 189 -5.39 5.03 0.38
CA ILE A 189 -4.40 4.33 -0.44
C ILE A 189 -5.05 3.93 -1.75
N VAL A 190 -6.18 3.23 -1.70
CA VAL A 190 -6.93 2.78 -2.87
C VAL A 190 -8.38 2.49 -2.46
N TYR A 191 -9.34 2.98 -3.24
CA TYR A 191 -10.75 2.62 -3.06
C TYR A 191 -11.07 1.30 -3.77
N GLY A 192 -12.01 0.55 -3.22
CA GLY A 192 -12.54 -0.70 -3.76
C GLY A 192 -13.40 -1.39 -2.70
N ASP A 193 -14.39 -2.15 -3.15
CA ASP A 193 -15.46 -2.71 -2.33
C ASP A 193 -15.12 -4.07 -1.69
N ARG A 194 -13.99 -4.68 -2.06
CA ARG A 194 -13.59 -5.98 -1.50
C ARG A 194 -12.69 -5.81 -0.26
N PRO A 195 -13.09 -6.35 0.90
CA PRO A 195 -12.27 -6.35 2.09
C PRO A 195 -10.88 -6.92 1.81
N SER A 196 -9.85 -6.13 2.13
CA SER A 196 -8.47 -6.41 1.71
C SER A 196 -7.50 -6.23 2.87
N LEU A 197 -6.53 -7.13 2.96
CA LEU A 197 -5.42 -7.00 3.90
C LEU A 197 -4.34 -6.07 3.34
N ALA A 198 -3.71 -5.32 4.23
CA ALA A 198 -2.53 -4.52 3.91
C ALA A 198 -1.40 -4.79 4.91
N ALA A 199 -0.20 -4.37 4.56
CA ALA A 199 0.97 -4.35 5.42
C ALA A 199 1.76 -3.07 5.20
N VAL A 200 2.22 -2.44 6.27
CA VAL A 200 2.97 -1.18 6.23
C VAL A 200 4.34 -1.32 6.87
N ALA A 201 5.34 -0.70 6.26
CA ALA A 201 6.64 -0.46 6.86
C ALA A 201 7.09 0.97 6.54
N SER A 202 7.85 1.56 7.44
CA SER A 202 8.33 2.93 7.30
C SER A 202 9.79 3.07 7.72
N ARG A 203 10.43 4.11 7.18
CA ARG A 203 11.74 4.60 7.59
C ARG A 203 11.78 6.11 7.39
N GLY A 204 11.65 6.86 8.46
CA GLY A 204 11.57 8.33 8.40
C GLY A 204 10.38 8.77 7.54
N ASP A 205 10.61 9.58 6.51
CA ASP A 205 9.55 10.10 5.64
C ASP A 205 9.05 9.09 4.59
N THR A 206 9.74 7.95 4.45
CA THR A 206 9.32 6.91 3.52
C THR A 206 8.36 5.94 4.19
N VAL A 207 7.17 5.79 3.60
CA VAL A 207 6.18 4.79 3.99
C VAL A 207 5.87 3.92 2.80
N VAL A 208 5.91 2.61 2.98
CA VAL A 208 5.57 1.64 1.95
C VAL A 208 4.41 0.79 2.47
N VAL A 209 3.32 0.77 1.70
CA VAL A 209 2.18 -0.10 1.96
C VAL A 209 2.06 -1.12 0.85
N VAL A 210 1.98 -2.39 1.21
CA VAL A 210 1.68 -3.49 0.28
C VAL A 210 0.30 -4.02 0.64
N TYR A 211 -0.53 -4.24 -0.35
CA TYR A 211 -1.93 -4.51 -0.11
C TYR A 211 -2.52 -5.49 -1.11
N GLU A 212 -3.49 -6.29 -0.66
CA GLU A 212 -4.38 -7.01 -1.56
C GLU A 212 -5.21 -5.97 -2.34
N ASP A 213 -5.13 -5.97 -3.67
CA ASP A 213 -5.84 -5.01 -4.50
C ASP A 213 -7.36 -5.25 -4.41
N PRO A 214 -8.14 -4.31 -3.84
CA PRO A 214 -9.59 -4.46 -3.67
C PRO A 214 -10.34 -4.40 -5.01
N ASN A 215 -9.69 -4.06 -6.14
CA ASN A 215 -10.29 -4.04 -7.47
C ASN A 215 -9.89 -5.22 -8.39
N SER A 216 -8.84 -5.96 -8.05
CA SER A 216 -8.39 -7.12 -8.85
C SER A 216 -9.31 -8.35 -8.78
N ARG A 217 -9.79 -8.84 -9.94
CA ARG A 217 -10.65 -10.04 -10.07
C ARG A 217 -10.10 -11.30 -9.37
N LEU A 218 -8.78 -11.40 -9.23
CA LEU A 218 -8.12 -12.39 -8.37
C LEU A 218 -7.23 -11.66 -7.38
N PRO A 219 -7.05 -12.16 -6.15
CA PRO A 219 -6.16 -11.54 -5.17
C PRO A 219 -4.76 -11.33 -5.75
N ARG A 220 -4.35 -10.08 -5.79
CA ARG A 220 -3.05 -9.59 -6.26
C ARG A 220 -2.54 -8.59 -5.26
N LEU A 221 -1.23 -8.43 -5.20
CA LEU A 221 -0.65 -7.39 -4.38
C LEU A 221 -0.27 -6.16 -5.20
N GLY A 222 -0.74 -5.01 -4.76
CA GLY A 222 -0.20 -3.70 -5.13
C GLY A 222 0.81 -3.22 -4.08
N VAL A 223 1.66 -2.27 -4.47
CA VAL A 223 2.49 -1.49 -3.54
C VAL A 223 2.27 -0.01 -3.78
N ALA A 224 2.10 0.73 -2.69
CA ALA A 224 2.03 2.19 -2.67
C ALA A 224 3.20 2.74 -1.86
N VAL A 225 3.86 3.78 -2.37
CA VAL A 225 4.99 4.43 -1.70
C VAL A 225 4.67 5.89 -1.46
N SER A 226 4.90 6.34 -0.22
CA SER A 226 4.90 7.75 0.15
C SER A 226 6.30 8.20 0.52
N ARG A 227 6.64 9.43 0.13
CA ARG A 227 7.87 10.15 0.52
C ARG A 227 7.56 11.34 1.44
N THR A 228 6.31 11.44 1.89
CA THR A 228 5.77 12.51 2.73
C THR A 228 5.13 11.90 3.97
N GLN A 229 5.75 10.85 4.52
CA GLN A 229 5.29 10.13 5.71
C GLN A 229 3.89 9.51 5.60
N GLY A 230 3.41 9.30 4.38
CA GLY A 230 2.08 8.80 4.14
C GLY A 230 1.00 9.89 4.12
N HIS A 231 1.37 11.18 4.10
CA HIS A 231 0.42 12.26 3.78
C HIS A 231 -0.13 12.14 2.35
N LEU A 232 0.58 11.45 1.45
CA LEU A 232 0.14 11.16 0.10
C LEU A 232 0.79 9.90 -0.47
N PHE A 233 0.03 9.11 -1.23
CA PHE A 233 0.51 7.94 -1.97
C PHE A 233 0.31 8.16 -3.49
N GLU A 234 1.28 8.80 -4.14
CA GLU A 234 1.21 9.15 -5.57
C GLU A 234 1.63 7.99 -6.48
N ALA A 235 2.57 7.17 -6.01
CA ALA A 235 3.16 6.09 -6.79
C ALA A 235 2.59 4.74 -6.36
N ARG A 236 1.91 4.06 -7.28
CA ARG A 236 1.38 2.70 -7.12
C ARG A 236 1.87 1.82 -8.26
N GLN A 237 2.23 0.58 -7.96
CA GLN A 237 2.58 -0.41 -8.97
C GLN A 237 2.18 -1.81 -8.51
N ASP A 238 2.12 -2.76 -9.44
CA ASP A 238 1.95 -4.17 -9.11
C ASP A 238 3.20 -4.70 -8.39
N ALA A 239 2.97 -5.44 -7.30
CA ALA A 239 4.02 -6.05 -6.49
C ALA A 239 4.24 -7.53 -6.85
N THR A 240 3.19 -8.20 -7.34
CA THR A 240 3.19 -9.61 -7.74
C THR A 240 2.88 -9.78 -9.21
N ASP A 241 3.38 -10.86 -9.82
CA ASP A 241 3.02 -11.21 -11.20
C ASP A 241 1.57 -11.72 -11.32
N ALA A 242 1.16 -12.07 -12.54
CA ALA A 242 -0.19 -12.54 -12.88
C ALA A 242 -0.41 -14.06 -12.66
N THR A 243 0.46 -14.77 -11.93
CA THR A 243 0.29 -16.21 -11.68
C THR A 243 -0.35 -16.48 -10.32
N GLY A 244 -1.41 -17.31 -10.26
CA GLY A 244 -2.08 -17.68 -9.00
C GLY A 244 -2.78 -16.53 -8.24
N GLU A 245 -3.18 -16.77 -6.99
CA GLU A 245 -3.59 -15.72 -6.04
C GLU A 245 -2.39 -15.27 -5.20
N SER A 246 -2.41 -14.04 -4.73
CA SER A 246 -1.44 -13.48 -3.78
C SER A 246 -2.16 -12.78 -2.63
N ARG A 247 -1.92 -13.23 -1.40
CA ARG A 247 -2.65 -12.84 -0.19
C ARG A 247 -1.75 -12.66 1.02
N ALA A 248 -2.29 -12.10 2.09
CA ALA A 248 -1.64 -11.95 3.39
C ALA A 248 -0.25 -11.29 3.29
N PRO A 249 -0.16 -10.06 2.75
CA PRO A 249 1.12 -9.40 2.55
C PRO A 249 1.86 -9.16 3.86
N ARG A 250 3.19 -9.19 3.80
CA ARG A 250 4.12 -8.69 4.82
C ARG A 250 5.16 -7.83 4.15
N ILE A 251 5.66 -6.82 4.85
CA ILE A 251 6.69 -5.93 4.32
C ILE A 251 7.75 -5.61 5.38
N ALA A 252 8.98 -5.39 4.93
CA ALA A 252 10.05 -4.81 5.71
C ALA A 252 10.84 -3.80 4.87
N VAL A 253 11.29 -2.72 5.48
CA VAL A 253 12.12 -1.67 4.85
C VAL A 253 13.36 -1.42 5.70
N ARG A 254 14.53 -1.27 5.07
CA ARG A 254 15.79 -0.91 5.71
C ARG A 254 16.67 -0.14 4.73
N GLY A 255 16.91 1.15 5.01
CA GLY A 255 17.52 2.05 4.03
C GLY A 255 16.63 2.15 2.78
N THR A 256 17.22 2.00 1.60
CA THR A 256 16.49 1.92 0.32
C THR A 256 15.99 0.51 0.00
N ARG A 257 16.39 -0.48 0.80
CA ARG A 257 16.05 -1.88 0.58
C ARG A 257 14.67 -2.18 1.15
N LEU A 258 13.87 -2.93 0.40
CA LEU A 258 12.64 -3.52 0.92
C LEU A 258 12.52 -5.00 0.58
N ALA A 259 11.71 -5.69 1.35
CA ALA A 259 11.23 -7.02 1.02
C ALA A 259 9.73 -7.08 1.26
N ILE A 260 9.06 -7.88 0.43
CA ILE A 260 7.66 -8.25 0.60
C ILE A 260 7.56 -9.77 0.68
N ALA A 261 6.63 -10.27 1.47
CA ALA A 261 6.28 -11.67 1.51
C ALA A 261 4.78 -11.85 1.40
N TRP A 262 4.33 -12.95 0.80
CA TRP A 262 2.91 -13.24 0.62
C TRP A 262 2.63 -14.73 0.53
N THR A 263 1.39 -15.11 0.82
CA THR A 263 0.87 -16.44 0.54
C THR A 263 0.41 -16.49 -0.91
N SER A 264 0.94 -17.45 -1.67
CA SER A 264 0.51 -17.76 -3.03
C SER A 264 -0.18 -19.11 -3.10
N SER A 265 -1.31 -19.15 -3.80
CA SER A 265 -1.99 -20.38 -4.22
C SER A 265 -2.06 -20.41 -5.75
N GLN A 266 -1.64 -21.52 -6.37
CA GLN A 266 -1.82 -21.67 -7.82
C GLN A 266 -3.25 -22.09 -8.14
N ARG A 267 -3.76 -21.68 -9.31
CA ARG A 267 -5.03 -22.20 -9.83
C ARG A 267 -4.88 -23.72 -10.04
N GLY A 268 -5.80 -24.51 -9.48
CA GLY A 268 -5.80 -25.97 -9.64
C GLY A 268 -5.47 -26.78 -8.37
N GLY A 269 -5.41 -26.16 -7.18
CA GLY A 269 -5.40 -26.88 -5.91
C GLY A 269 -4.02 -27.19 -5.33
N ALA A 270 -2.96 -26.46 -5.72
CA ALA A 270 -1.66 -26.59 -5.07
C ALA A 270 -1.71 -26.06 -3.62
N TRP A 271 -0.94 -26.71 -2.73
CA TRP A 271 -0.74 -26.25 -1.35
C TRP A 271 -0.24 -24.79 -1.31
N PRO A 272 -0.67 -23.99 -0.31
CA PRO A 272 -0.21 -22.62 -0.19
C PRO A 272 1.31 -22.57 -0.01
N ARG A 273 1.94 -21.57 -0.61
CA ARG A 273 3.38 -21.30 -0.52
C ARG A 273 3.62 -19.87 -0.08
N THR A 274 4.70 -19.67 0.65
CA THR A 274 5.18 -18.34 1.00
C THR A 274 6.19 -17.91 -0.03
N LEU A 275 5.94 -16.78 -0.68
CA LEU A 275 6.86 -16.16 -1.62
C LEU A 275 7.47 -14.93 -0.97
N VAL A 276 8.75 -14.69 -1.23
CA VAL A 276 9.46 -13.49 -0.77
C VAL A 276 10.14 -12.84 -1.95
N ARG A 277 9.87 -11.56 -2.16
CA ARG A 277 10.50 -10.74 -3.19
C ARG A 277 11.19 -9.56 -2.54
N THR A 278 12.34 -9.20 -3.09
CA THR A 278 13.12 -8.08 -2.59
C THR A 278 13.23 -7.02 -3.68
N GLY A 279 13.32 -5.75 -3.28
CA GLY A 279 13.39 -4.63 -4.18
C GLY A 279 14.14 -3.44 -3.58
N THR A 280 14.46 -2.47 -4.41
CA THR A 280 15.09 -1.22 -4.00
C THR A 280 14.15 -0.08 -4.37
N LEU A 281 13.91 0.80 -3.41
CA LEU A 281 13.17 2.03 -3.65
C LEU A 281 13.93 2.87 -4.69
N ALA A 282 13.25 3.18 -5.79
CA ALA A 282 13.78 4.07 -6.80
C ALA A 282 13.42 5.52 -6.41
N TRP A 283 14.40 6.41 -6.57
CA TRP A 283 14.30 7.83 -6.22
C TRP A 283 14.02 8.66 -7.46
#